data_AF-A0A944HHI6-F1
#
_entry.id   AF-A0A944HHI6-F1
#
_cell.length_a   1.000
_cell.length_b   1.000
_cell.length_c   1.000
_cell.angle_alpha   90.00
_cell.angle_beta   90.00
_cell.angle_gamma   90.00
#
_symmetry.space_group_name_H-M   'P 1'
#
loop_
_entity.id
_entity.type
_entity.pdbx_description
1 polymer ?
#
loop_
_entity_poly.entity_id
_entity_poly.type
_entity_poly.pdbx_seq_one_letter_code
_entity_poly.pdbx_strand_id
1 'polypeptide(L)'
;MLMPDTSVITRLIARYRAQEHHLLAAPHDEHARRRFEDTAYTLCVLMCERTAREAVLAAERYVHRHTRSGAQPMGKRAASGGC
;
A
#
# COMPACT_ATOMS: atom_id res chain seq x y z
N MET A 1 14.27 -9.47 7.95
CA MET A 1 13.67 -8.13 8.01
C MET A 1 12.16 -8.32 7.91
N LEU A 2 11.39 -7.94 8.94
CA LEU A 2 9.93 -8.17 8.99
C LEU A 2 9.27 -7.22 7.98
N MET A 3 8.97 -7.72 6.79
CA MET A 3 8.19 -6.99 5.80
C MET A 3 6.75 -6.82 6.31
N PRO A 4 6.12 -5.65 6.12
CA PRO A 4 4.76 -5.40 6.62
C PRO A 4 3.76 -6.33 5.92
N ASP A 5 2.82 -6.87 6.71
CA ASP A 5 1.79 -7.76 6.19
C ASP A 5 0.93 -7.06 5.12
N THR A 6 0.71 -7.72 3.98
CA THR A 6 -0.04 -7.14 2.85
C THR A 6 -1.48 -6.77 3.20
N SER A 7 -2.11 -7.43 4.18
CA SER A 7 -3.45 -7.08 4.67
C SER A 7 -3.45 -5.72 5.38
N VAL A 8 -2.38 -5.44 6.15
CA VAL A 8 -2.19 -4.13 6.81
C VAL A 8 -2.03 -3.03 5.76
N ILE A 9 -1.18 -3.27 4.75
CA ILE A 9 -0.99 -2.31 3.66
C ILE A 9 -2.30 -2.07 2.89
N THR A 10 -3.05 -3.14 2.59
CA THR A 10 -4.35 -3.04 1.91
C THR A 10 -5.34 -2.20 2.72
N ARG A 11 -5.39 -2.39 4.04
CA ARG A 11 -6.24 -1.60 4.94
C ARG A 11 -5.82 -0.12 4.99
N LEU A 12 -4.52 0.16 4.97
CA LEU A 12 -4.00 1.54 4.92
C LEU A 12 -4.38 2.24 3.62
N ILE A 13 -4.27 1.57 2.47
CA ILE A 13 -4.69 2.10 1.17
C ILE A 13 -6.19 2.42 1.19
N ALA A 14 -7.02 1.49 1.67
CA ALA A 14 -8.47 1.71 1.76
C ALA A 14 -8.82 2.90 2.67
N ARG A 15 -8.15 3.01 3.82
CA ARG A 15 -8.32 4.13 4.76
C ARG A 15 -7.92 5.46 4.13
N TYR A 16 -6.78 5.50 3.45
CA TYR A 16 -6.29 6.69 2.75
C TYR A 16 -7.33 7.19 1.73
N ARG A 17 -7.88 6.30 0.89
CA ARG A 17 -8.90 6.67 -0.12
C ARG A 17 -10.20 7.17 0.50
N ALA A 18 -10.67 6.54 1.57
CA ALA A 18 -11.87 6.98 2.28
C ALA A 18 -11.68 8.36 2.92
N GLN A 19 -10.51 8.62 3.49
CA GLN A 19 -10.16 9.92 4.08
C GLN A 19 -9.97 11.00 3.02
N GLU A 20 -9.35 10.68 1.88
CA GLU A 20 -9.21 11.57 0.72
C GLU A 20 -10.60 12.05 0.26
N HIS A 21 -11.54 11.11 0.05
CA HIS A 21 -12.91 11.45 -0.31
C HIS A 21 -13.62 12.30 0.76
N HIS A 22 -13.42 11.98 2.04
CA HIS A 22 -14.02 12.75 3.13
C HIS A 22 -13.47 14.18 3.23
N LEU A 23 -12.16 14.38 3.01
CA LEU A 23 -11.55 15.70 2.99
C LEU A 23 -12.03 16.57 1.82
N LEU A 24 -12.32 15.96 0.68
CA LEU A 24 -12.93 16.66 -0.46
C LEU A 24 -14.36 17.13 -0.11
N ALA A 25 -15.10 16.36 0.68
CA ALA A 25 -16.45 16.71 1.12
C ALA A 25 -16.48 17.71 2.29
N ALA A 26 -15.49 17.66 3.19
CA ALA A 26 -15.41 18.49 4.39
C ALA A 26 -13.97 19.03 4.60
N PRO A 27 -13.54 20.04 3.81
CA PRO A 27 -12.15 20.51 3.81
C PRO A 27 -11.72 21.22 5.10
N HIS A 28 -12.69 21.64 5.93
CA HIS A 28 -12.48 22.36 7.19
C HIS A 28 -12.47 21.46 8.44
N ASP A 29 -12.67 20.15 8.30
CA ASP A 29 -12.51 19.22 9.42
C ASP A 29 -11.01 18.95 9.68
N GLU A 30 -10.46 19.65 10.67
CA GLU A 30 -9.05 19.51 11.07
C GLU A 30 -8.72 18.12 11.62
N HIS A 31 -9.67 17.45 12.28
CA HIS A 31 -9.47 16.09 12.77
C HIS A 31 -9.42 15.09 11.62
N ALA A 32 -10.25 15.27 10.59
CA ALA A 32 -10.14 14.50 9.35
C ALA A 32 -8.80 14.74 8.65
N ARG A 33 -8.34 15.99 8.59
CA ARG A 33 -7.05 16.37 7.98
C ARG A 33 -5.88 15.70 8.67
N ARG A 34 -5.81 15.80 10.00
CA ARG A 34 -4.75 15.16 10.79
C ARG A 34 -4.74 13.64 10.60
N ARG A 35 -5.91 12.97 10.66
CA ARG A 35 -5.99 11.51 10.44
C ARG A 35 -5.56 11.07 9.04
N PHE A 36 -5.81 11.91 8.03
CA PHE A 36 -5.36 11.68 6.66
C PHE A 36 -3.83 11.81 6.58
N GLU A 37 -3.27 12.88 7.16
CA GLU A 37 -1.82 13.11 7.20
C GLU A 37 -1.07 12.00 7.93
N ASP A 38 -1.60 11.50 9.06
CA ASP A 38 -1.00 10.37 9.79
C ASP A 38 -0.95 9.09 8.92
N THR A 39 -2.03 8.83 8.17
CA THR A 39 -2.13 7.67 7.28
C THR A 39 -1.17 7.82 6.10
N ALA A 40 -1.11 9.02 5.51
CA ALA A 40 -0.19 9.36 4.44
C ALA A 40 1.27 9.21 4.88
N TYR A 41 1.63 9.74 6.05
CA TYR A 41 2.97 9.63 6.64
C TYR A 41 3.37 8.17 6.85
N THR A 42 2.46 7.36 7.39
CA THR A 42 2.70 5.92 7.58
C THR A 42 3.00 5.23 6.25
N LEU A 43 2.23 5.51 5.19
CA LEU A 43 2.49 4.96 3.86
C LEU A 43 3.83 5.41 3.29
N CYS A 44 4.18 6.70 3.43
CA CYS A 44 5.47 7.23 2.98
C CYS A 44 6.65 6.50 3.63
N VAL A 45 6.61 6.30 4.95
CA VAL A 45 7.65 5.58 5.69
C VAL A 45 7.73 4.12 5.27
N LEU A 46 6.60 3.43 5.13
CA LEU A 46 6.57 2.01 4.77
C LEU A 46 7.08 1.76 3.35
N MET A 47 6.78 2.68 2.41
CA MET A 47 7.16 2.54 1.00
C MET A 47 8.45 3.25 0.62
N CYS A 48 9.07 3.98 1.56
CA CYS A 48 10.26 4.81 1.33
C CYS A 48 10.06 5.87 0.23
N GLU A 49 8.89 6.49 0.20
CA GLU A 49 8.51 7.49 -0.81
C GLU A 49 8.37 8.88 -0.20
N ARG A 50 8.64 9.92 -1.01
CA ARG A 50 8.68 11.32 -0.56
C ARG A 50 7.29 11.95 -0.50
N THR A 51 6.36 11.47 -1.32
CA THR A 51 5.00 12.01 -1.41
C THR A 51 3.96 10.94 -1.13
N ALA A 52 2.81 11.34 -0.56
CA ALA A 52 1.70 10.43 -0.28
C ALA A 52 1.20 9.71 -1.53
N ARG A 53 1.17 10.41 -2.67
CA ARG A 53 0.75 9.84 -3.95
C ARG A 53 1.69 8.75 -4.42
N GLU A 54 3.00 8.98 -4.39
CA GLU A 54 4.00 7.97 -4.75
C GLU A 54 3.96 6.79 -3.78
N ALA A 55 3.79 7.05 -2.48
CA ALA A 55 3.65 6.03 -1.46
C ALA A 55 2.46 5.10 -1.72
N VAL A 56 1.28 5.64 -2.05
CA VAL A 56 0.10 4.84 -2.38
C VAL A 56 0.34 3.99 -3.62
N LEU A 57 0.93 4.56 -4.68
CA LEU A 57 1.25 3.79 -5.90
C LEU A 57 2.28 2.68 -5.62
N ALA A 58 3.29 2.95 -4.80
CA ALA A 58 4.27 1.94 -4.38
C ALA A 58 3.61 0.84 -3.53
N ALA A 59 2.69 1.19 -2.63
CA ALA A 59 1.93 0.27 -1.81
C ALA A 59 0.99 -0.62 -2.65
N GLU A 60 0.28 -0.04 -3.62
CA GLU A 60 -0.56 -0.80 -4.56
C GLU A 60 0.29 -1.81 -5.36
N ARG A 61 1.46 -1.38 -5.86
CA ARG A 61 2.41 -2.29 -6.55
C ARG A 61 2.97 -3.36 -5.61
N TYR A 62 3.25 -3.02 -4.35
CA TYR A 62 3.73 -3.96 -3.33
C TYR A 62 2.71 -5.07 -3.07
N VAL A 63 1.45 -4.71 -2.81
CA VAL A 63 0.35 -5.66 -2.61
C VAL A 63 0.13 -6.51 -3.86
N HIS A 64 0.13 -5.90 -5.05
CA HIS A 64 -0.04 -6.64 -6.30
C HIS A 64 1.06 -7.70 -6.52
N ARG A 65 2.32 -7.36 -6.26
CA ARG A 65 3.43 -8.33 -6.38
C ARG A 65 3.31 -9.47 -5.38
N HIS A 66 3.01 -9.17 -4.11
CA HIS A 66 2.94 -10.20 -3.07
C HIS A 66 1.70 -11.10 -3.17
N THR A 67 0.55 -10.55 -3.59
CA THR A 67 -0.65 -11.35 -3.85
C THR A 67 -0.46 -12.30 -5.05
N ARG A 68 0.23 -11.86 -6.11
CA ARG A 68 0.59 -12.74 -7.23
C ARG A 68 1.58 -13.84 -6.85
N SER A 69 2.53 -13.54 -5.95
CA SER A 69 3.42 -14.56 -5.41
C SER A 69 2.70 -15.59 -4.52
N GLY A 70 1.64 -15.19 -3.81
CA GLY A 70 0.78 -16.11 -3.04
C GLY A 70 -0.24 -16.88 -3.88
N ALA A 71 -0.59 -16.37 -5.07
CA ALA A 71 -1.55 -16.97 -5.99
C ALA A 71 -0.91 -17.90 -7.04
N GLN A 72 0.39 -18.17 -6.98
CA GLN A 72 1.00 -19.18 -7.86
C GLN A 72 0.58 -20.57 -7.36
N PRO A 73 -0.24 -21.35 -8.10
CA PRO A 73 -0.39 -22.75 -7.76
C PRO A 73 1.00 -23.37 -7.87
N MET A 74 1.37 -24.18 -6.88
CA MET A 74 2.56 -25.04 -6.86
C MET A 74 2.47 -26.05 -8.01
N GLY A 75 2.65 -25.57 -9.23
CA GLY A 75 2.51 -26.28 -10.50
C GLY A 75 3.88 -26.41 -11.14
N LYS A 76 4.65 -27.38 -10.65
CA LYS A 76 5.75 -28.10 -11.31
C LYS A 76 6.23 -27.53 -12.65
N ARG A 77 7.37 -26.83 -12.66
CA ARG A 77 8.40 -26.91 -13.74
C ARG A 77 9.75 -26.74 -13.04
N ALA A 78 10.41 -27.81 -12.56
CA ALA A 78 11.19 -28.77 -13.34
C ALA A 78 12.10 -28.08 -14.38
N ALA A 79 13.37 -27.93 -13.99
CA ALA A 79 14.63 -27.93 -14.76
C ALA A 79 14.65 -27.32 -16.19
N SER A 80 15.55 -26.37 -16.43
CA SER A 80 16.69 -26.53 -17.36
C SER A 80 17.48 -25.21 -17.62
N GLY A 81 18.82 -25.27 -17.53
CA GLY A 81 19.84 -24.49 -18.25
C GLY A 81 19.93 -22.98 -17.96
N GLY A 82 21.09 -22.37 -17.67
CA GLY A 82 22.26 -22.26 -18.56
C GLY A 82 21.93 -21.26 -19.68
N CYS A 83 22.54 -20.09 -19.85
CA CYS A 83 23.82 -19.52 -19.40
C CYS A 83 23.64 -18.11 -18.82
#